data_AF-A0A2M7GZJ5-F1
#
_entry.id   AF-A0A2M7GZJ5-F1
#
_cell.length_a   1.000
_cell.length_b   1.000
_cell.length_c   1.000
_cell.angle_alpha   90.00
_cell.angle_beta   90.00
_cell.angle_gamma   90.00
#
_symmetry.space_group_name_H-M   'P 1'
#
loop_
_entity.id
_entity.type
_entity.pdbx_description
1 polymer ?
#
loop_
_entity_poly.entity_id
_entity_poly.type
_entity_poly.pdbx_seq_one_letter_code
_entity_poly.pdbx_strand_id
1 'polypeptide(L)' 'MEINLLVILDSSDKENYRIAKGTVSLFLKHFGIPYQELDLVKEESINFNASGILIAQEGLGK' A
#
# COMPACT_ATOMS: atom_id res chain seq x y z
N MET A 1 2.48 21.23 -0.01
CA MET A 1 2.98 19.93 -0.47
C MET A 1 1.85 18.95 -0.25
N GLU A 2 1.31 18.34 -1.29
CA GLU A 2 0.28 17.30 -1.11
C GLU A 2 0.96 16.04 -0.55
N ILE A 3 0.63 15.69 0.69
CA ILE A 3 1.12 14.46 1.30
C ILE A 3 0.31 13.31 0.69
N ASN A 4 0.99 12.48 -0.10
CA ASN A 4 0.41 11.29 -0.71
C ASN A 4 1.26 10.08 -0.32
N LEU A 5 0.63 8.95 -0.02
CA LEU A 5 1.32 7.70 0.35
C LEU A 5 1.33 6.72 -0.83
N LEU A 6 2.41 5.97 -1.01
CA LEU A 6 2.38 4.75 -1.81
C LEU A 6 2.08 3.56 -0.91
N VAL A 7 1.07 2.79 -1.23
CA VAL A 7 0.83 1.48 -0.63
C VAL A 7 1.36 0.44 -1.59
N ILE A 8 2.43 -0.25 -1.18
CA ILE A 8 2.98 -1.37 -1.95
C ILE A 8 2.18 -2.62 -1.59
N LEU A 9 1.67 -3.26 -2.63
CA LEU A 9 0.91 -4.50 -2.57
C LEU A 9 1.70 -5.59 -3.28
N ASP A 10 1.71 -6.79 -2.72
CA ASP A 10 2.17 -7.98 -3.42
C ASP A 10 1.00 -8.95 -3.55
N SER A 11 0.37 -9.01 -4.73
CA SER A 11 -0.75 -9.92 -4.96
C SER A 11 -0.35 -11.39 -5.15
N SER A 12 0.95 -11.70 -5.25
CA SER A 12 1.45 -13.07 -5.25
C SER A 12 1.36 -13.68 -3.85
N ASP A 13 1.49 -12.84 -2.83
CA ASP A 13 1.25 -13.17 -1.43
C ASP A 13 -0.19 -12.84 -1.01
N LYS A 14 -1.05 -13.85 -1.07
CA LYS A 14 -2.49 -13.70 -0.77
C LYS A 14 -2.76 -13.20 0.65
N GLU A 15 -1.90 -13.52 1.62
CA GLU A 15 -2.12 -13.15 3.01
C GLU A 15 -1.78 -11.67 3.24
N ASN A 16 -0.61 -11.25 2.75
CA ASN A 16 -0.19 -9.85 2.79
C ASN A 16 -1.13 -8.95 1.97
N TYR A 17 -1.54 -9.42 0.79
CA TYR A 17 -2.52 -8.71 -0.03
C TYR A 17 -3.86 -8.52 0.68
N ARG A 18 -4.34 -9.55 1.39
CA ARG A 18 -5.59 -9.47 2.18
C ARG A 18 -5.47 -8.47 3.31
N ILE A 19 -4.36 -8.41 4.03
CA ILE A 19 -4.14 -7.44 5.12
C ILE A 19 -4.06 -6.02 4.59
N ALA A 20 -3.32 -5.81 3.50
CA ALA A 20 -3.20 -4.52 2.87
C ALA A 20 -4.58 -3.99 2.41
N LYS A 21 -5.37 -4.82 1.72
CA LYS A 21 -6.71 -4.44 1.24
C LYS A 21 -7.75 -4.33 2.35
N GLY A 22 -7.73 -5.27 3.29
CA GLY A 22 -8.73 -5.43 4.34
C GLY A 22 -8.54 -4.49 5.53
N THR A 23 -7.33 -3.97 5.74
CA THR A 23 -7.02 -3.13 6.90
C THR A 23 -6.46 -1.78 6.47
N VAL A 24 -5.37 -1.77 5.70
CA VAL A 24 -4.64 -0.54 5.37
C VAL A 24 -5.43 0.36 4.42
N SER A 25 -5.90 -0.17 3.28
CA SER A 25 -6.70 0.62 2.34
C SER A 25 -7.99 1.15 2.99
N LEU A 26 -8.61 0.39 3.90
CA LEU A 26 -9.79 0.85 4.65
C LEU A 26 -9.44 1.97 5.62
N PHE A 27 -8.36 1.84 6.39
CA PHE A 27 -7.87 2.87 7.30
C PHE A 27 -7.59 4.19 6.55
N LEU A 28 -6.83 4.13 5.46
CA LEU A 28 -6.47 5.32 4.69
C LEU A 28 -7.71 6.02 4.12
N LYS A 29 -8.66 5.25 3.58
CA LYS A 29 -9.95 5.78 3.11
C LYS A 29 -10.77 6.41 4.23
N HIS A 30 -10.85 5.77 5.40
CA HIS A 30 -11.63 6.26 6.53
C HIS A 30 -11.15 7.62 7.02
N PHE A 31 -9.83 7.84 7.06
CA PHE A 31 -9.23 9.10 7.51
C PHE A 31 -9.00 10.11 6.37
N GLY A 32 -9.42 9.79 5.14
CA GLY A 32 -9.23 10.67 3.98
C GLY A 32 -7.75 10.92 3.64
N ILE A 33 -6.86 9.99 3.99
CA ILE A 33 -5.43 10.09 3.70
C ILE A 33 -5.23 9.78 2.21
N PRO A 34 -4.68 10.70 1.41
CA PRO A 34 -4.40 10.43 0.00
C PRO A 34 -3.36 9.31 -0.14
N TYR A 35 -3.66 8.33 -0.99
CA TYR A 35 -2.73 7.26 -1.30
C TYR A 35 -2.89 6.73 -2.73
N GLN A 36 -1.83 6.13 -3.25
CA GLN A 36 -1.80 5.34 -4.47
C GLN A 36 -1.43 3.90 -4.13
N GLU A 37 -1.87 2.94 -4.93
CA GLU A 37 -1.52 1.53 -4.74
C GLU A 37 -0.60 1.10 -5.89
N LEU A 38 0.47 0.39 -5.56
CA LEU A 38 1.35 -0.27 -6.53
C LEU A 38 1.32 -1.78 -6.26
N ASP A 39 0.82 -2.55 -7.21
CA ASP A 39 0.82 -4.02 -7.13
C ASP A 39 2.05 -4.57 -7.86
N LEU A 40 3.02 -5.09 -7.11
CA LEU A 40 4.32 -5.55 -7.59
C LEU A 40 4.21 -6.67 -8.65
N VAL A 41 3.09 -7.38 -8.69
CA VAL A 41 2.84 -8.42 -9.70
C VAL A 41 2.34 -7.83 -11.03
N LYS A 42 1.68 -6.67 -10.98
CA LYS A 42 0.97 -6.10 -12.13
C LYS A 42 1.71 -4.94 -12.79
N GLU A 43 2.58 -4.27 -12.06
CA GLU A 43 3.28 -3.08 -12.54
C GLU A 43 4.79 -3.21 -12.32
N GLU A 44 5.56 -3.06 -13.39
CA GLU A 44 7.03 -3.17 -13.36
C GLU A 44 7.72 -1.83 -13.03
N SER A 45 7.03 -0.70 -13.18
CA SER A 45 7.55 0.61 -12.77
C SER A 45 6.44 1.64 -12.60
N ILE A 46 6.57 2.51 -11.59
CA ILE A 46 5.71 3.68 -11.41
C ILE A 46 6.59 4.93 -11.28
N ASN A 47 6.18 6.01 -11.93
CA ASN A 47 6.86 7.30 -11.78
C ASN A 47 6.40 7.93 -10.46
N PHE A 48 7.28 7.94 -9.45
CA PHE A 48 6.86 8.14 -8.07
C PHE A 48 6.97 9.60 -7.62
N ASN A 49 5.83 10.20 -7.26
CA ASN A 49 5.75 11.47 -6.56
C ASN A 49 4.88 11.32 -5.31
N ALA A 50 5.40 10.66 -4.28
CA ALA A 50 4.72 10.62 -3.00
C ALA A 50 5.68 10.87 -1.82
N SER A 51 5.07 11.28 -0.71
CA SER A 51 5.77 11.75 0.48
C SER A 51 6.19 10.62 1.41
N GLY A 52 5.68 9.40 1.20
CA GLY A 52 6.02 8.22 1.99
C GLY A 52 5.59 6.92 1.32
N ILE A 53 6.18 5.82 1.77
CA ILE A 53 5.90 4.46 1.33
C ILE A 53 5.37 3.67 2.52
N LEU A 54 4.31 2.91 2.31
CA LEU A 54 3.68 2.04 3.27
C LEU A 54 3.67 0.62 2.70
N ILE A 55 4.27 -0.30 3.45
CA ILE A 55 4.32 -1.74 3.12
C ILE A 55 3.50 -2.45 4.18
N ALA A 56 2.47 -3.16 3.75
CA ALA A 56 1.58 -3.91 4.64
C ALA A 56 1.92 -5.39 4.54
N GLN A 57 2.49 -5.95 5.60
CA GLN A 57 2.93 -7.35 5.65
C GLN A 57 2.55 -7.97 7.00
N GLU A 58 2.07 -9.21 6.98
CA GLU A 58 1.81 -10.06 8.13
C GLU A 58 3.12 -10.42 8.83
N GLY A 59 3.12 -10.40 10.16
CA GLY A 59 4.30 -10.80 10.94
C GLY A 59 5.48 -9.84 10.91
N LEU A 60 5.32 -8.59 10.44
CA LEU A 60 6.34 -7.55 10.62
C LEU A 60 6.68 -7.41 12.12
N GLY A 61 7.92 -7.75 12.50
CA GLY A 61 8.41 -7.67 13.87
C GLY A 61 8.10 -8.87 14.78
N LYS A 62 7.63 -9.99 14.22
CA LYS A 62 7.65 -11.29 14.91
C LYS A 62 9.04 -11.94 14.81
#